data_AF-A0A6L9ZBA4-F1
#
_entry.id   AF-A0A6L9ZBA4-F1
#
_cell.length_a   1.000
_cell.length_b   1.000
_cell.length_c   1.000
_cell.angle_alpha   90.00
_cell.angle_beta   90.00
_cell.angle_gamma   90.00
#
_symmetry.space_group_name_H-M   'P 1'
#
loop_
_entity.id
_entity.type
_entity.pdbx_description
1 polymer ?
#
loop_
_entity_poly.entity_id
_entity_poly.type
_entity_poly.pdbx_seq_one_letter_code
_entity_poly.pdbx_strand_id
1 'polypeptide(L)' 'MEKLEHYRELVKKLINEYGQYKPRYGDIEVQKIFDVQGDHYQLMNVGWHGNRRLRG' A
#
# COMPACT_ATOMS: atom_id res chain seq x y z
N MET A 1 16.59 -4.05 -18.97
CA MET A 1 15.62 -4.88 -18.23
C MET A 1 15.98 -5.01 -16.76
N GLU A 2 17.23 -5.36 -16.40
CA GLU A 2 17.69 -5.50 -15.01
C GLU A 2 17.39 -4.29 -14.10
N LYS A 3 17.63 -3.06 -14.58
CA LYS A 3 17.32 -1.83 -13.83
C LYS A 3 15.84 -1.67 -13.50
N LEU A 4 14.95 -2.09 -14.40
CA LEU A 4 13.50 -2.00 -14.20
C LEU A 4 13.06 -2.98 -13.12
N GLU A 5 13.49 -4.25 -13.22
CA GLU A 5 13.20 -5.26 -12.21
C GLU A 5 13.73 -4.84 -10.83
N HIS A 6 14.94 -4.30 -10.78
CA HIS A 6 15.52 -3.78 -9.55
C HIS A 6 14.64 -2.69 -8.91
N TYR A 7 14.12 -1.74 -9.70
CA TYR A 7 13.23 -0.71 -9.18
C TYR A 7 11.87 -1.26 -8.75
N ARG A 8 11.30 -2.23 -9.48
CA ARG A 8 10.07 -2.90 -9.09
C ARG A 8 10.22 -3.60 -7.73
N GLU A 9 11.35 -4.27 -7.50
CA GLU A 9 11.67 -4.90 -6.22
C GLU A 9 11.81 -3.88 -5.09
N LEU A 10 12.54 -2.78 -5.33
CA LEU A 10 12.72 -1.72 -4.33
C LEU A 10 11.38 -1.09 -3.91
N VAL A 11 10.50 -0.77 -4.88
CA VAL A 11 9.18 -0.17 -4.60
C VAL A 11 8.28 -1.16 -3.85
N LYS A 12 8.24 -2.43 -4.25
CA LYS A 12 7.49 -3.48 -3.54
C LYS A 12 8.01 -3.66 -2.11
N LYS A 13 9.33 -3.64 -1.91
CA LYS A 13 9.94 -3.75 -0.58
C LYS A 13 9.51 -2.59 0.31
N LEU A 14 9.61 -1.36 -0.21
CA LEU A 14 9.19 -0.15 0.48
C LEU A 14 7.71 -0.23 0.91
N ILE A 15 6.79 -0.53 -0.02
CA ILE A 15 5.36 -0.62 0.29
C ILE A 15 5.05 -1.75 1.28
N ASN A 16 5.76 -2.88 1.21
CA ASN A 16 5.59 -3.97 2.16
C ASN A 16 6.04 -3.60 3.58
N GLU A 17 7.11 -2.82 3.70
CA GLU A 17 7.63 -2.32 4.97
C GLU A 17 6.66 -1.32 5.61
N TYR A 18 6.29 -0.27 4.87
CA TYR A 18 5.34 0.74 5.35
C TYR A 18 3.93 0.17 5.58
N GLY A 19 3.53 -0.85 4.82
CA GLY A 19 2.24 -1.49 4.96
C GLY A 19 2.08 -2.35 6.23
N GLN A 20 3.13 -2.55 7.03
CA GLN A 20 3.01 -3.20 8.34
C GLN A 20 2.39 -2.27 9.40
N TYR A 21 2.43 -0.95 9.19
CA TYR A 21 1.94 0.01 10.17
C TYR A 21 0.45 0.22 10.00
N LYS A 22 -0.35 -0.31 10.94
CA LYS A 22 -1.79 -0.06 11.01
C LYS A 22 -2.08 1.22 11.80
N PRO A 23 -3.03 2.07 11.37
CA PRO A 23 -3.53 3.15 12.20
C PRO A 23 -4.00 2.65 13.56
N ARG A 24 -3.70 3.40 14.64
CA ARG A 24 -4.04 3.02 16.01
C ARG A 24 -5.54 3.19 16.33
N TYR A 25 -6.30 3.82 15.44
CA TYR A 25 -7.71 4.17 15.63
C TYR A 25 -8.54 3.73 14.43
N GLY A 26 -9.85 3.60 14.68
CA GLY A 26 -10.80 3.17 13.65
C GLY A 26 -10.65 1.69 13.28
N ASP A 27 -11.59 1.24 12.47
CA ASP A 27 -11.51 -0.05 11.79
C ASP A 27 -10.99 0.20 10.37
N ILE A 28 -9.67 0.23 10.24
CA ILE A 28 -8.97 0.62 9.01
C ILE A 28 -8.03 -0.50 8.58
N GLU A 29 -8.20 -0.97 7.36
CA GLU A 29 -7.27 -1.89 6.71
C GLU A 29 -6.19 -1.12 5.95
N VAL A 30 -4.97 -1.66 5.99
CA VAL A 30 -3.87 -1.21 5.15
C VAL A 30 -3.75 -2.21 3.99
N GLN A 31 -4.08 -1.76 2.79
CA GLN A 31 -4.08 -2.57 1.58
C GLN A 31 -2.85 -2.25 0.73
N LYS A 32 -2.16 -3.31 0.29
CA LYS A 32 -0.99 -3.24 -0.59
C LYS A 32 -1.42 -3.71 -1.97
N ILE A 33 -1.40 -2.82 -2.95
CA ILE A 33 -1.89 -3.08 -4.31
C ILE A 33 -0.70 -3.01 -5.26
N PHE A 34 -0.46 -4.11 -5.98
CA PHE A 34 0.64 -4.23 -6.93
C PHE A 34 0.12 -4.69 -8.29
N ASP A 35 0.08 -3.76 -9.24
CA ASP A 35 -0.08 -4.08 -10.66
C ASP A 35 1.29 -3.99 -11.33
N VAL A 36 1.95 -5.14 -11.43
CA VAL A 36 3.29 -5.25 -12.01
C VAL A 36 3.26 -5.10 -13.53
N GLN A 37 2.12 -5.41 -14.17
CA GLN A 37 1.97 -5.35 -15.62
C GLN A 37 1.82 -3.89 -16.08
N GLY A 38 1.08 -3.08 -15.31
CA GLY A 38 0.92 -1.64 -15.52
C GLY A 38 1.97 -0.76 -14.85
N ASP A 39 2.88 -1.33 -14.06
CA ASP A 39 3.82 -0.59 -13.20
C ASP A 39 3.14 0.39 -12.22
N HIS A 40 2.08 -0.07 -11.58
CA HIS A 40 1.36 0.68 -10.55
C HIS A 40 1.49 0.00 -9.19
N TYR A 41 1.88 0.79 -8.18
CA TYR A 41 2.17 0.30 -6.84
C TYR A 41 1.56 1.27 -5.83
N GLN A 42 0.64 0.80 -4.99
CA GLN A 42 -0.08 1.65 -4.04
C GLN A 42 -0.13 1.03 -2.64
N LEU A 43 -0.08 1.91 -1.65
CA LEU A 43 -0.39 1.61 -0.26
C LEU A 43 -1.62 2.43 0.11
N MET A 44 -2.71 1.77 0.49
CA MET A 44 -4.02 2.37 0.69
C MET A 44 -4.53 2.08 2.09
N ASN A 45 -5.09 3.09 2.74
CA ASN A 45 -5.90 2.96 3.95
C ASN A 45 -7.38 2.95 3.56
N VAL A 46 -8.07 1.87 3.93
CA VAL A 46 -9.48 1.67 3.60
C VAL A 46 -10.22 1.22 4.84
N GLY A 47 -11.24 1.98 5.24
CA GLY A 47 -11.98 1.63 6.44
C GLY A 47 -12.86 2.75 6.97
N TRP A 48 -13.09 2.73 8.28
CA TRP A 48 -13.96 3.66 8.97
C TRP A 48 -13.34 4.14 10.27
N HIS A 49 -13.55 5.40 10.59
CA HIS A 49 -13.32 5.93 11.92
C HIS A 49 -14.64 6.53 12.43
N GLY A 50 -15.35 5.76 13.26
CA GLY A 50 -16.74 6.06 13.60
C GLY A 50 -17.62 6.04 12.34
N ASN A 51 -18.36 7.13 12.10
CA ASN A 51 -19.19 7.31 10.90
C ASN A 51 -18.44 7.92 9.70
N ARG A 52 -17.13 8.18 9.82
CA ARG A 52 -16.32 8.75 8.74
C ARG A 52 -15.68 7.65 7.91
N ARG A 53 -15.99 7.62 6.61
CA ARG A 53 -15.29 6.77 5.64
C ARG A 53 -13.87 7.28 5.44
N LEU A 54 -12.90 6.38 5.52
CA LEU A 54 -11.52 6.63 5.13
C LEU A 54 -11.19 5.81 3.88
N ARG A 55 -10.66 6.51 2.88
CA ARG A 55 -10.18 5.95 1.61
C ARG A 55 -9.07 6.86 1.09
N GLY A 56 -7.85 6.35 1.02
CA GLY A 56 -6.70 7.05 0.44
C GLY A 56 -5.39 6.43 0.83
#